data_AF-A0A4Q7MZC8-F1
#
_entry.id   AF-A0A4Q7MZC8-F1
#
_cell.length_a   1.000
_cell.length_b   1.000
_cell.length_c   1.000
_cell.angle_alpha   90.00
_cell.angle_beta   90.00
_cell.angle_gamma   90.00
#
_symmetry.space_group_name_H-M   'P 1'
#
loop_
_entity.id
_entity.type
_entity.pdbx_description
1 polymer ?
#
loop_
_entity_poly.entity_id
_entity_poly.type
_entity_poly.pdbx_seq_one_letter_code
_entity_poly.pdbx_strand_id
1 'polypeptide(L)'
;MDERTTFRISLIFILHFAIGCNGPAGVGQDQGNSDVVSLPESSVSGVADTDIHSLSDSSITIVFSYAAIACRCPQWFETKHANVKFQEGVERFYLEPINNKLVNANSLWDGVHLPLTVKVTGKFSKEKETAKTYRTKGVPENARIFWYDSITVVSPVLTSN
;
A
#
# COMPACT_ATOMS: atom_id res chain seq x y z
N MET A 1 50.57 5.91 -8.67
CA MET A 1 50.17 7.32 -8.52
C MET A 1 48.93 7.31 -7.66
N ASP A 2 49.14 7.69 -6.40
CA ASP A 2 48.21 7.54 -5.28
C ASP A 2 47.00 8.47 -5.32
N GLU A 3 45.97 7.96 -4.65
CA GLU A 3 44.81 8.61 -4.06
C GLU A 3 44.93 10.10 -3.72
N ARG A 4 43.89 10.86 -4.10
CA ARG A 4 43.05 11.63 -3.15
C ARG A 4 41.92 12.33 -3.89
N THR A 5 40.68 11.92 -3.64
CA THR A 5 39.51 12.75 -3.93
C THR A 5 38.68 12.86 -2.65
N THR A 6 38.96 13.92 -1.91
CA THR A 6 38.30 14.29 -0.66
C THR A 6 36.86 14.72 -0.95
N PHE A 7 35.90 13.83 -0.68
CA PHE A 7 34.48 14.16 -0.76
C PHE A 7 34.06 14.89 0.53
N ARG A 8 33.81 16.19 0.43
CA ARG A 8 33.36 17.02 1.55
C ARG A 8 31.88 16.77 1.82
N ILE A 9 31.60 16.13 2.95
CA ILE A 9 30.27 15.94 3.53
C ILE A 9 29.83 17.29 4.15
N SER A 10 28.84 17.95 3.56
CA SER A 10 28.13 19.06 4.19
C SER A 10 26.81 18.55 4.77
N LEU A 11 26.82 18.31 6.07
CA LEU A 11 25.65 18.04 6.90
C LEU A 11 25.00 19.38 7.28
N ILE A 12 23.77 19.63 6.84
CA ILE A 12 22.96 20.75 7.34
C ILE A 12 21.74 20.16 8.05
N PHE A 13 21.82 20.10 9.38
CA PHE A 13 20.67 19.94 10.26
C PHE A 13 20.04 21.32 10.46
N ILE A 14 18.81 21.51 10.01
CA ILE A 14 17.98 22.63 10.47
C ILE A 14 16.68 22.04 11.03
N LEU A 15 16.68 21.86 12.34
CA LEU A 15 15.46 21.74 13.15
C LEU A 15 14.87 23.14 13.31
N HIS A 16 13.58 23.30 13.00
CA HIS A 16 12.75 24.34 13.58
C HIS A 16 11.52 23.69 14.20
N PHE A 17 11.58 23.51 15.52
CA PHE A 17 10.39 23.38 16.36
C PHE A 17 9.84 24.79 16.58
N ALA A 18 8.57 25.01 16.22
CA ALA A 18 7.77 26.06 16.82
C ALA A 18 6.37 25.50 17.10
N ILE A 19 6.14 25.24 18.38
CA ILE A 19 4.84 24.96 18.98
C ILE A 19 4.04 26.26 18.98
N GLY A 20 2.78 26.22 18.55
CA GLY A 20 1.86 27.34 18.62
C GLY A 20 0.42 26.86 18.76
N CYS A 21 0.03 26.49 19.98
CA CYS A 21 -1.39 26.37 20.35
C CYS A 21 -1.93 27.77 20.65
N ASN A 22 -2.87 28.25 19.84
CA ASN A 22 -3.76 29.35 20.20
C ASN A 22 -5.18 28.92 19.86
N GLY A 23 -5.94 28.56 20.88
CA GLY A 23 -7.40 28.50 20.78
C GLY A 23 -7.99 29.90 20.99
N PRO A 24 -9.20 30.14 20.51
CA PRO A 24 -10.10 31.10 21.13
C PRO A 24 -11.35 30.41 21.65
N ALA A 25 -11.65 30.68 22.92
CA ALA A 25 -12.99 30.59 23.48
C ALA A 25 -13.83 31.74 22.91
N GLY A 26 -15.07 31.45 22.51
CA GLY A 26 -16.04 32.44 22.05
C GLY A 26 -17.42 31.82 21.89
N VAL A 27 -18.30 32.13 22.85
CA VAL A 27 -19.70 31.73 22.97
C VAL A 27 -20.56 32.46 21.93
N GLY A 28 -21.52 31.76 21.34
CA GLY A 28 -22.63 32.33 20.56
C GLY A 28 -23.87 31.44 20.71
N GLN A 29 -24.95 32.04 21.20
CA GLN A 29 -26.25 31.42 21.50
C GLN A 29 -26.95 30.89 20.24
N ASP A 30 -27.73 29.81 20.35
CA ASP A 30 -29.14 29.91 19.97
C ASP A 30 -30.02 28.86 20.66
N GLN A 31 -31.24 29.28 20.96
CA GLN A 31 -32.27 28.62 21.74
C GLN A 31 -33.40 28.25 20.76
N GLY A 32 -33.79 26.98 20.64
CA GLY A 32 -34.81 26.59 19.66
C GLY A 32 -35.39 25.19 19.85
N ASN A 33 -36.51 25.18 20.56
CA ASN A 33 -37.47 24.14 20.93
C ASN A 33 -37.80 22.98 19.93
N SER A 34 -38.20 21.86 20.54
CA SER A 34 -38.91 20.63 20.10
C SER A 34 -39.49 20.52 18.68
N ASP A 35 -39.40 19.32 18.10
CA ASP A 35 -40.56 18.42 17.98
C ASP A 35 -40.21 17.01 17.48
N VAL A 36 -41.00 16.05 17.97
CA VAL A 36 -40.98 14.61 17.73
C VAL A 36 -41.52 14.28 16.34
N VAL A 37 -40.81 13.47 15.53
CA VAL A 37 -41.43 12.65 14.47
C VAL A 37 -40.71 11.31 14.34
N SER A 38 -41.51 10.24 14.38
CA SER A 38 -41.14 8.82 14.24
C SER A 38 -40.80 8.41 12.80
N LEU A 39 -40.13 7.26 12.68
CA LEU A 39 -39.61 6.57 11.48
C LEU A 39 -40.56 6.48 10.26
N PRO A 40 -40.00 6.18 9.06
CA PRO A 40 -40.07 4.79 8.61
C PRO A 40 -38.74 4.21 8.07
N GLU A 41 -38.69 2.90 8.19
CA GLU A 41 -37.75 1.92 7.64
C GLU A 41 -37.52 2.09 6.13
N SER A 42 -36.27 2.02 5.67
CA SER A 42 -35.97 1.68 4.28
C SER A 42 -34.64 0.96 4.15
N SER A 43 -34.77 -0.32 3.83
CA SER A 43 -33.77 -1.24 3.33
C SER A 43 -32.94 -0.64 2.19
N VAL A 44 -31.61 -0.56 2.33
CA VAL A 44 -30.71 -0.57 1.19
C VAL A 44 -29.51 -1.48 1.47
N SER A 45 -29.45 -2.49 0.62
CA SER A 45 -28.40 -3.47 0.41
C SER A 45 -27.01 -2.83 0.35
N GLY A 46 -26.16 -3.14 1.34
CA GLY A 46 -24.74 -2.84 1.31
C GLY A 46 -23.94 -3.99 0.68
N VAL A 47 -24.14 -4.25 -0.61
CA VAL A 47 -23.19 -5.08 -1.37
C VAL A 47 -22.10 -4.15 -1.87
N ALA A 48 -20.94 -4.26 -1.24
CA ALA A 48 -19.69 -3.68 -1.73
C ALA A 48 -19.29 -4.40 -3.02
N ASP A 49 -19.85 -3.99 -4.15
CA ASP A 49 -19.34 -4.37 -5.45
C ASP A 49 -18.30 -3.32 -5.84
N THR A 50 -17.06 -3.59 -5.44
CA THR A 50 -15.94 -2.80 -5.94
C THR A 50 -15.76 -3.23 -7.38
N ASP A 51 -16.16 -2.39 -8.33
CA ASP A 51 -15.97 -2.57 -9.77
C ASP A 51 -14.58 -3.17 -10.02
N ILE A 52 -14.59 -4.46 -10.31
CA ILE A 52 -13.44 -5.23 -10.76
C ILE A 52 -13.21 -4.80 -12.21
N HIS A 53 -12.73 -3.57 -12.40
CA HIS A 53 -12.47 -2.98 -13.70
C HIS A 53 -11.44 -3.84 -14.43
N SER A 54 -11.92 -4.59 -15.42
CA SER A 54 -11.16 -5.15 -16.54
C SER A 54 -9.88 -5.89 -16.12
N LEU A 55 -10.02 -6.98 -15.38
CA LEU A 55 -8.92 -7.93 -15.14
C LEU A 55 -8.59 -8.71 -16.42
N SER A 56 -7.37 -9.25 -16.52
CA SER A 56 -7.01 -10.24 -17.55
C SER A 56 -7.92 -11.48 -17.49
N ASP A 57 -8.15 -12.13 -18.64
CA ASP A 57 -9.16 -13.19 -18.74
C ASP A 57 -8.81 -14.45 -17.91
N SER A 58 -7.53 -14.79 -17.76
CA SER A 58 -7.07 -15.94 -16.96
C SER A 58 -6.48 -15.53 -15.61
N SER A 59 -6.92 -16.24 -14.55
CA SER A 59 -6.29 -16.19 -13.23
C SER A 59 -5.02 -17.03 -13.25
N ILE A 60 -3.96 -16.55 -12.60
CA ILE A 60 -2.63 -17.16 -12.59
C ILE A 60 -2.09 -17.23 -11.16
N THR A 61 -1.36 -18.30 -10.86
CA THR A 61 -0.63 -18.44 -9.61
C THR A 61 0.85 -18.12 -9.84
N ILE A 62 1.38 -17.12 -9.13
CA ILE A 62 2.76 -16.66 -9.28
C ILE A 62 3.39 -16.40 -7.90
N VAL A 63 4.71 -16.53 -7.81
CA VAL A 63 5.50 -16.11 -6.65
C VAL A 63 6.08 -14.73 -6.88
N PHE A 64 5.80 -13.82 -5.95
CA PHE A 64 6.28 -12.45 -5.98
C PHE A 64 7.19 -12.16 -4.80
N SER A 65 8.19 -11.32 -5.03
CA SER A 65 9.12 -10.84 -4.04
C SER A 65 8.85 -9.37 -3.72
N TYR A 66 9.03 -9.03 -2.45
CA TYR A 66 8.98 -7.64 -1.98
C TYR A 66 10.33 -6.97 -2.17
N ALA A 67 10.31 -5.70 -2.56
CA ALA A 67 11.47 -4.84 -2.56
C ALA A 67 11.31 -3.69 -1.56
N ALA A 68 12.23 -3.65 -0.60
CA ALA A 68 12.32 -2.58 0.37
C ALA A 68 12.93 -1.31 -0.25
N ILE A 69 12.12 -0.58 -1.04
CA ILE A 69 12.50 0.69 -1.67
C ILE A 69 11.98 1.85 -0.82
N ALA A 70 12.76 2.93 -0.65
CA ALA A 70 12.35 4.09 0.15
C ALA A 70 11.28 4.99 -0.53
N CYS A 71 11.04 4.83 -1.83
CA CYS A 71 10.11 5.67 -2.58
C CYS A 71 8.65 5.18 -2.49
N ARG A 72 7.74 5.99 -3.04
CA ARG A 72 6.29 5.73 -3.15
C ARG A 72 5.94 4.69 -4.23
N CYS A 73 6.95 4.23 -4.95
CA CYS A 73 6.85 3.35 -6.10
C CYS A 73 6.30 1.96 -5.73
N PRO A 74 5.83 1.19 -6.72
CA PRO A 74 5.41 -0.19 -6.52
C PRO A 74 6.56 -1.07 -6.02
N GLN A 75 6.25 -2.00 -5.11
CA GLN A 75 7.25 -2.74 -4.34
C GLN A 75 7.34 -4.22 -4.70
N TRP A 76 6.39 -4.74 -5.46
CA TRP A 76 6.34 -6.16 -5.80
C TRP A 76 6.89 -6.41 -7.20
N PHE A 77 7.54 -7.56 -7.36
CA PHE A 77 8.06 -8.03 -8.63
C PHE A 77 8.04 -9.55 -8.68
N GLU A 78 8.08 -10.12 -9.89
CA GLU A 78 8.17 -11.57 -10.05
C GLU A 78 9.48 -12.13 -9.47
N THR A 79 9.39 -13.11 -8.58
CA THR A 79 10.55 -13.70 -7.88
C THR A 79 11.58 -14.28 -8.84
N LYS A 80 11.19 -14.68 -10.07
CA LYS A 80 12.12 -15.12 -11.13
C LYS A 80 13.17 -14.05 -11.49
N HIS A 81 12.93 -12.79 -11.14
CA HIS A 81 13.84 -11.67 -11.36
C HIS A 81 14.64 -11.26 -10.10
N ALA A 82 14.64 -12.04 -9.02
CA ALA A 82 15.34 -11.70 -7.77
C ALA A 82 16.86 -11.50 -7.92
N ASN A 83 17.47 -12.10 -8.94
CA ASN A 83 18.90 -11.97 -9.22
C ASN A 83 19.22 -10.87 -10.25
N VAL A 84 18.22 -10.14 -10.74
CA VAL A 84 18.42 -9.00 -11.65
C VAL A 84 18.77 -7.77 -10.82
N LYS A 85 19.72 -6.96 -11.31
CA LYS A 85 20.06 -5.68 -10.65
C LYS A 85 18.79 -4.85 -10.48
N PHE A 86 18.64 -4.26 -9.31
CA PHE A 86 17.42 -3.60 -8.79
C PHE A 86 16.74 -2.59 -9.74
N GLN A 87 17.43 -2.11 -10.78
CA GLN A 87 16.98 -1.07 -11.70
C GLN A 87 16.83 -1.53 -13.17
N GLU A 88 17.22 -2.75 -13.54
CA GLU A 88 17.27 -3.15 -14.95
C GLU A 88 16.02 -3.94 -15.36
N GLY A 89 15.08 -3.26 -16.03
CA GLY A 89 14.04 -3.91 -16.85
C GLY A 89 12.97 -4.73 -16.12
N VAL A 90 13.02 -4.83 -14.80
CA VAL A 90 12.01 -5.57 -14.01
C VAL A 90 10.81 -4.68 -13.72
N GLU A 91 9.65 -5.08 -14.24
CA GLU A 91 8.37 -4.43 -13.92
C GLU A 91 8.07 -4.53 -12.42
N ARG A 92 7.67 -3.39 -11.82
CA ARG A 92 7.16 -3.32 -10.46
C ARG A 92 5.66 -3.02 -10.47
N PHE A 93 4.94 -3.66 -9.56
CA PHE A 93 3.49 -3.55 -9.44
C PHE A 93 3.05 -3.55 -7.98
N TYR A 94 1.76 -3.28 -7.76
CA TYR A 94 1.11 -3.40 -6.45
C TYR A 94 0.38 -4.73 -6.33
N LEU A 95 0.23 -5.21 -5.10
CA LEU A 95 -0.66 -6.32 -4.76
C LEU A 95 -1.86 -5.76 -4.01
N GLU A 96 -3.07 -6.06 -4.50
CA GLU A 96 -4.31 -5.65 -3.86
C GLU A 96 -5.23 -6.87 -3.65
N PRO A 97 -5.83 -7.02 -2.46
CA PRO A 97 -6.79 -8.08 -2.25
C PRO A 97 -8.10 -7.76 -2.98
N ILE A 98 -8.78 -8.76 -3.53
CA ILE A 98 -10.11 -8.55 -4.16
C ILE A 98 -11.21 -8.23 -3.13
N ASN A 99 -10.97 -8.49 -1.84
CA ASN A 99 -11.91 -8.19 -0.76
C ASN A 99 -11.18 -8.02 0.59
N ASN A 100 -11.89 -7.49 1.58
CA ASN A 100 -11.36 -7.19 2.91
C ASN A 100 -11.11 -8.41 3.82
N LYS A 101 -11.45 -9.64 3.39
CA LYS A 101 -11.20 -10.87 4.16
C LYS A 101 -9.79 -11.42 3.96
N LEU A 102 -9.10 -10.97 2.91
CA LEU A 102 -7.73 -11.37 2.60
C LEU A 102 -6.73 -10.47 3.30
N VAL A 103 -5.61 -11.05 3.72
CA VAL A 103 -4.50 -10.31 4.36
C VAL A 103 -3.96 -9.29 3.36
N ASN A 104 -3.87 -8.03 3.77
CA ASN A 104 -3.26 -6.98 2.98
C ASN A 104 -1.75 -7.21 2.84
N ALA A 105 -1.28 -7.47 1.62
CA ALA A 105 0.15 -7.65 1.34
C ALA A 105 1.05 -6.50 1.85
N ASN A 106 0.55 -5.26 1.87
CA ASN A 106 1.32 -4.11 2.36
C ASN A 106 1.62 -4.15 3.87
N SER A 107 0.91 -4.97 4.65
CA SER A 107 1.18 -5.18 6.08
C SER A 107 2.07 -6.39 6.37
N LEU A 108 2.52 -7.12 5.35
CA LEU A 108 3.39 -8.29 5.53
C LEU A 108 4.87 -7.91 5.75
N TRP A 109 5.27 -6.72 5.32
CA TRP A 109 6.63 -6.22 5.52
C TRP A 109 6.78 -5.68 6.95
N ASP A 110 7.70 -6.27 7.70
CA ASP A 110 7.97 -5.92 9.11
C ASP A 110 8.94 -4.74 9.28
N GLY A 111 9.47 -4.19 8.18
CA GLY A 111 10.46 -3.13 8.22
C GLY A 111 11.92 -3.61 8.24
N VAL A 112 12.18 -4.91 8.41
CA VAL A 112 13.51 -5.42 8.78
C VAL A 112 13.94 -6.64 7.96
N HIS A 113 13.10 -7.67 7.78
CA HIS A 113 13.56 -9.01 7.35
C HIS A 113 13.24 -9.35 5.90
N LEU A 114 14.25 -9.27 5.04
CA LEU A 114 14.21 -9.85 3.68
C LEU A 114 14.82 -11.27 3.64
N PRO A 115 14.41 -12.12 2.68
CA PRO A 115 13.42 -11.85 1.64
C PRO A 115 11.99 -12.08 2.12
N LEU A 116 11.09 -11.13 1.82
CA LEU A 116 9.65 -11.33 1.89
C LEU A 116 9.16 -11.80 0.53
N THR A 117 8.61 -13.01 0.48
CA THR A 117 8.03 -13.60 -0.75
C THR A 117 6.65 -14.16 -0.48
N VAL A 118 5.77 -14.05 -1.46
CA VAL A 118 4.38 -14.52 -1.39
C VAL A 118 4.04 -15.32 -2.62
N LYS A 119 3.28 -16.40 -2.44
CA LYS A 119 2.59 -17.12 -3.52
C LYS A 119 1.17 -16.59 -3.57
N VAL A 120 0.76 -16.05 -4.70
CA VAL A 120 -0.57 -15.48 -4.90
C VAL A 120 -1.27 -16.10 -6.09
N THR A 121 -2.59 -16.18 -6.04
CA THR A 121 -3.46 -16.48 -7.18
C THR A 121 -4.32 -15.26 -7.45
N GLY A 122 -4.45 -14.89 -8.73
CA GLY A 122 -5.15 -13.67 -9.09
C GLY A 122 -4.90 -13.25 -10.53
N LYS A 123 -5.15 -11.97 -10.80
CA LYS A 123 -5.13 -11.40 -12.16
C LYS A 123 -4.50 -10.02 -12.14
N PHE A 124 -3.82 -9.68 -13.22
CA PHE A 124 -3.37 -8.30 -13.41
C PHE A 124 -4.51 -7.42 -13.93
N SER A 125 -4.50 -6.15 -13.51
CA SER A 125 -5.26 -5.09 -14.17
C SER A 125 -4.79 -4.94 -15.63
N LYS A 126 -5.73 -4.62 -16.53
CA LYS A 126 -5.40 -4.30 -17.92
C LYS A 126 -4.67 -2.96 -18.04
N GLU A 127 -5.01 -2.01 -17.19
CA GLU A 127 -4.45 -0.66 -17.19
C GLU A 127 -3.69 -0.36 -15.88
N LYS A 128 -2.92 0.72 -15.89
CA LYS A 128 -2.28 1.24 -14.67
C LYS A 128 -3.30 2.05 -13.89
N GLU A 129 -3.33 1.84 -12.59
CA GLU A 129 -4.25 2.51 -11.67
C GLU A 129 -3.56 2.76 -10.31
N THR A 130 -4.23 3.52 -9.44
CA THR A 130 -3.74 3.87 -8.10
C THR A 130 -4.06 2.76 -7.11
N ALA A 131 -3.05 2.28 -6.37
CA ALA A 131 -3.24 1.29 -5.31
C ALA A 131 -4.22 1.78 -4.22
N LYS A 132 -5.18 0.92 -3.84
CA LYS A 132 -6.25 1.22 -2.88
C LYS A 132 -5.78 1.04 -1.44
N THR A 133 -5.04 -0.02 -1.14
CA THR A 133 -4.60 -0.35 0.22
C THR A 133 -3.20 0.14 0.55
N TYR A 134 -2.49 0.74 -0.42
CA TYR A 134 -1.18 1.34 -0.18
C TYR A 134 -1.29 2.64 0.61
N ARG A 135 -0.71 2.63 1.82
CA ARG A 135 -0.72 3.77 2.76
C ARG A 135 0.63 4.02 3.44
N THR A 136 1.68 3.29 3.05
CA THR A 136 2.93 3.24 3.82
C THR A 136 3.89 4.39 3.56
N LYS A 137 3.96 4.92 2.33
CA LYS A 137 4.97 5.93 1.93
C LYS A 137 4.38 7.12 1.20
N GLY A 138 3.14 7.50 1.52
CA GLY A 138 2.41 8.58 0.85
C GLY A 138 1.55 8.10 -0.32
N VAL A 139 1.16 9.03 -1.21
CA VAL A 139 0.29 8.74 -2.35
C VAL A 139 1.01 7.79 -3.32
N PRO A 140 0.44 6.60 -3.63
CA PRO A 140 1.05 5.65 -4.55
C PRO A 140 1.09 6.20 -5.98
N GLU A 141 2.04 5.73 -6.77
CA GLU A 141 2.14 6.01 -8.20
C GLU A 141 1.16 5.14 -8.99
N ASN A 142 0.83 5.52 -10.22
CA ASN A 142 0.04 4.65 -11.09
C ASN A 142 0.89 3.48 -11.59
N ALA A 143 0.45 2.25 -11.35
CA ALA A 143 1.11 1.04 -11.84
C ALA A 143 0.07 -0.05 -12.10
N ARG A 144 0.51 -1.16 -12.71
CA ARG A 144 -0.35 -2.34 -12.76
C ARG A 144 -0.59 -2.86 -11.35
N ILE A 145 -1.78 -3.38 -11.13
CA ILE A 145 -2.18 -4.02 -9.90
C ILE A 145 -2.38 -5.50 -10.18
N PHE A 146 -1.78 -6.35 -9.34
CA PHE A 146 -2.17 -7.74 -9.28
C PHE A 146 -3.23 -7.90 -8.18
N TRP A 147 -4.46 -8.12 -8.62
CA TRP A 147 -5.61 -8.37 -7.77
C TRP A 147 -5.63 -9.84 -7.39
N TYR A 148 -5.43 -10.17 -6.11
CA TYR A 148 -5.35 -11.54 -5.63
C TYR A 148 -6.60 -11.99 -4.86
N ASP A 149 -6.98 -13.24 -5.08
CA ASP A 149 -8.03 -13.96 -4.35
C ASP A 149 -7.46 -14.96 -3.33
N SER A 150 -6.15 -15.23 -3.40
CA SER A 150 -5.41 -16.09 -2.50
C SER A 150 -3.99 -15.58 -2.32
N ILE A 151 -3.49 -15.64 -1.09
CA ILE A 151 -2.12 -15.25 -0.73
C ILE A 151 -1.57 -16.19 0.34
N THR A 152 -0.32 -16.59 0.20
CA THR A 152 0.44 -17.36 1.21
C THR A 152 1.85 -16.82 1.29
N VAL A 153 2.34 -16.56 2.50
CA VAL A 153 3.74 -16.18 2.72
C VAL A 153 4.62 -17.41 2.49
N VAL A 154 5.61 -17.27 1.61
CA VAL A 154 6.59 -18.32 1.27
C VAL A 154 7.89 -18.11 2.02
N SER A 155 8.29 -16.86 2.23
CA SER A 155 9.47 -16.48 3.02
C SER A 155 9.19 -15.16 3.75
N PRO A 156 9.62 -15.01 5.02
CA PRO A 156 10.17 -16.08 5.86
C PRO A 156 9.10 -17.15 6.14
N VAL A 157 9.52 -18.41 6.31
CA VAL A 157 8.59 -19.48 6.70
C VAL A 157 8.12 -19.17 8.13
N LEU A 158 6.86 -18.78 8.27
CA LEU A 158 6.26 -18.58 9.58
C LEU A 158 6.05 -19.95 10.20
N THR A 159 6.96 -20.38 11.07
CA THR A 159 6.74 -21.55 11.91
C THR A 159 5.65 -21.21 12.92
N SER A 160 4.51 -21.89 12.85
CA SER A 160 3.51 -21.82 13.92
C SER A 160 4.13 -22.39 15.20
N ASN A 161 4.34 -21.54 16.20
CA ASN A 161 4.64 -21.98 17.56
C ASN A 161 3.36 -22.46 18.25
#